data_AF-A0A8X7ZHM0-F1
#
_entry.id   AF-A0A8X7ZHM0-F1
#
_cell.length_a   1.000
_cell.length_b   1.000
_cell.length_c   1.000
_cell.angle_alpha   90.00
_cell.angle_beta   90.00
_cell.angle_gamma   90.00
#
_symmetry.space_group_name_H-M   'P 1'
#
loop_
_entity.id
_entity.type
_entity.pdbx_description
1 polymer ?
#
loop_
_entity_poly.entity_id
_entity_poly.type
_entity_poly.pdbx_seq_one_letter_code
_entity_poly.pdbx_strand_id
1 'polypeptide(L)'
;MEQETGMSKPVAVIACATMAFLYVAILYAPTLILRLPAPSSVKEYLIRRFICATISSFMSLVFCAFLLPLRRREATYLFRVYGIRLDHLWQAVVFPLSLTCLMYAGSLVFKSLLLVDSWKEHMHLGEGNSLNCIKDILQNFLAGLSSTASNVLAWRTYVVAPLTEELVFRACMIPLLLCGGFEIYVVILLCPILFSLAHLNHWMEIYGRQNYSLLKTFMVVGLQLGYTLIFGSYASFLFIRTGHLVAPLVAHIFCNFMGLPKLFVRRTGMVSLAFIAGTVAFICLLCPVTQPHLYNDGTNDCECWHGYCSSNLNSKC
;
A
#
# COMPACT_ATOMS: atom_id res chain seq x y z
N MET A 1 -40.31 -3.01 8.58
CA MET A 1 -40.60 -2.72 7.18
C MET A 1 -39.29 -2.25 6.57
N GLU A 2 -38.55 -3.21 6.03
CA GLU A 2 -37.21 -3.03 5.47
C GLU A 2 -37.32 -2.21 4.18
N GLN A 3 -36.66 -1.06 4.14
CA GLN A 3 -36.42 -0.34 2.90
C GLN A 3 -34.99 -0.68 2.47
N GLU A 4 -34.83 -1.88 1.90
CA GLU A 4 -33.62 -2.30 1.18
C GLU A 4 -33.47 -1.45 -0.10
N THR A 5 -32.91 -0.26 0.04
CA THR A 5 -32.24 0.45 -1.07
C THR A 5 -30.73 0.38 -0.90
N GLY A 6 -30.23 -0.79 -0.53
CA GLY A 6 -28.81 -1.09 -0.40
C GLY A 6 -28.29 -1.74 -1.68
N MET A 7 -27.11 -1.32 -2.14
CA MET A 7 -26.41 -1.94 -3.27
C MET A 7 -26.29 -3.45 -3.05
N SER A 8 -26.61 -4.27 -4.05
CA SER A 8 -26.56 -5.72 -3.90
C SER A 8 -25.11 -6.24 -3.92
N LYS A 9 -24.84 -7.35 -3.21
CA LYS A 9 -23.55 -8.04 -3.21
C LYS A 9 -22.95 -8.27 -4.61
N PRO A 10 -23.68 -8.81 -5.60
CA PRO A 10 -23.11 -9.01 -6.94
C PRO A 10 -22.75 -7.70 -7.63
N VAL A 11 -23.53 -6.63 -7.46
CA VAL A 11 -23.22 -5.31 -8.03
C VAL A 11 -21.91 -4.78 -7.45
N ALA A 12 -21.71 -4.89 -6.13
CA ALA A 12 -20.47 -4.46 -5.48
C ALA A 12 -19.24 -5.22 -6.01
N VAL A 13 -19.34 -6.55 -6.14
CA VAL A 13 -18.24 -7.40 -6.65
C VAL A 13 -17.93 -7.09 -8.11
N ILE A 14 -18.97 -6.99 -8.95
CA ILE A 14 -18.81 -6.66 -10.38
C ILE A 14 -18.16 -5.29 -10.51
N ALA A 15 -18.62 -4.28 -9.77
CA ALA A 15 -18.03 -2.94 -9.79
C ALA A 15 -16.55 -2.95 -9.39
N CYS A 16 -16.19 -3.68 -8.34
CA CYS A 16 -14.79 -3.82 -7.90
C CYS A 16 -13.94 -4.53 -8.97
N ALA A 17 -14.42 -5.64 -9.54
CA ALA A 17 -13.72 -6.36 -10.60
C ALA A 17 -13.55 -5.49 -11.85
N THR A 18 -14.58 -4.72 -12.24
CA THR A 18 -14.52 -3.78 -13.36
C THR A 18 -13.48 -2.69 -13.11
N MET A 19 -13.46 -2.07 -11.92
CA MET A 19 -12.45 -1.06 -11.59
C MET A 19 -11.03 -1.64 -11.61
N ALA A 20 -10.82 -2.83 -11.02
CA ALA A 20 -9.52 -3.50 -11.04
C ALA A 20 -9.05 -3.79 -12.47
N PHE A 21 -9.94 -4.33 -13.30
CA PHE A 21 -9.65 -4.64 -14.70
C PHE A 21 -9.32 -3.38 -15.50
N LEU A 22 -10.16 -2.34 -15.42
CA LEU A 22 -9.94 -1.08 -16.13
C LEU A 22 -8.63 -0.40 -15.71
N TYR A 23 -8.33 -0.41 -14.41
CA TYR A 23 -7.07 0.12 -13.89
C TYR A 23 -5.85 -0.58 -14.51
N VAL A 24 -5.84 -1.91 -14.53
CA VAL A 24 -4.75 -2.69 -15.14
C VAL A 24 -4.68 -2.49 -16.65
N ALA A 25 -5.83 -2.55 -17.32
CA ALA A 25 -5.93 -2.44 -18.77
C ALA A 25 -5.37 -1.09 -19.24
N ILE A 26 -5.82 0.02 -18.63
CA ILE A 26 -5.37 1.38 -18.96
C ILE A 26 -3.89 1.57 -18.61
N LEU A 27 -3.41 0.98 -17.50
CA LEU A 27 -2.03 1.13 -17.05
C LEU A 27 -1.01 0.38 -17.94
N TYR A 28 -1.36 -0.78 -18.47
CA TYR A 28 -0.42 -1.67 -19.17
C TYR A 28 -0.64 -1.77 -20.68
N ALA A 29 -1.84 -1.47 -21.18
CA ALA A 29 -2.16 -1.49 -22.60
C ALA A 29 -2.63 -0.12 -23.15
N PRO A 30 -1.99 1.02 -22.78
CA PRO A 30 -2.46 2.33 -23.24
C PRO A 30 -2.28 2.52 -24.76
N THR A 31 -1.28 1.89 -25.36
CA THR A 31 -1.09 1.88 -26.82
C THR A 31 -2.20 1.15 -27.56
N LEU A 32 -2.73 0.07 -26.98
CA LEU A 32 -3.83 -0.71 -27.57
C LEU A 32 -5.18 -0.04 -27.35
N ILE A 33 -5.43 0.46 -26.13
CA ILE A 33 -6.73 0.98 -25.70
C ILE A 33 -6.91 2.44 -26.14
N LEU A 34 -5.90 3.28 -25.89
CA LEU A 34 -5.96 4.72 -26.18
C LEU A 34 -5.33 5.05 -27.55
N ARG A 35 -4.93 4.03 -28.33
CA ARG A 35 -4.26 4.17 -29.64
C ARG A 35 -3.06 5.12 -29.61
N LEU A 36 -2.34 5.15 -28.49
CA LEU A 36 -1.16 5.99 -28.34
C LEU A 36 0.01 5.43 -29.16
N PRO A 37 0.88 6.28 -29.74
CA PRO A 37 2.07 5.83 -30.46
C PRO A 37 3.02 5.07 -29.52
N ALA A 38 3.94 4.25 -30.04
CA ALA A 38 4.95 3.61 -29.21
C ALA A 38 5.82 4.67 -28.48
N PRO A 39 6.17 4.48 -27.20
CA PRO A 39 7.01 5.44 -26.48
C PRO A 39 8.43 5.44 -27.04
N SER A 40 9.02 6.63 -27.20
CA SER A 40 10.38 6.79 -27.74
C SER A 40 11.47 6.58 -26.67
N SER A 41 11.13 6.73 -25.39
CA SER A 41 12.04 6.58 -24.25
C SER A 41 11.35 5.94 -23.04
N VAL A 42 12.15 5.37 -22.13
CA VAL A 42 11.66 4.81 -20.85
C VAL A 42 10.98 5.88 -19.99
N LYS A 43 11.52 7.11 -19.99
CA LYS A 43 10.92 8.24 -19.26
C LYS A 43 9.53 8.58 -19.78
N GLU A 44 9.37 8.64 -21.10
CA GLU A 44 8.07 8.89 -21.74
C GLU A 44 7.08 7.76 -21.46
N TYR A 45 7.54 6.50 -21.52
CA TYR A 45 6.74 5.34 -21.14
C TYR A 45 6.23 5.43 -19.70
N LEU A 46 7.10 5.80 -18.74
CA LEU A 46 6.73 5.95 -17.33
C LEU A 46 5.74 7.09 -17.11
N ILE A 47 5.96 8.26 -17.71
CA ILE A 47 5.06 9.42 -17.60
C ILE A 47 3.68 9.08 -18.13
N ARG A 48 3.59 8.41 -19.28
CA ARG A 48 2.30 7.97 -19.84
C ARG A 48 1.56 7.03 -18.90
N ARG A 49 2.28 6.09 -18.27
CA ARG A 49 1.70 5.20 -17.26
C ARG A 49 1.19 5.97 -16.03
N PHE A 50 1.88 7.02 -15.59
CA PHE A 50 1.41 7.86 -14.48
C PHE A 50 0.12 8.58 -14.82
N ILE A 51 0.04 9.17 -16.03
CA ILE A 51 -1.17 9.85 -16.50
C ILE A 51 -2.33 8.85 -16.58
N CYS A 52 -2.09 7.67 -17.16
CA CYS A 52 -3.07 6.60 -17.27
C CYS A 52 -3.56 6.12 -15.89
N ALA A 53 -2.64 5.88 -14.94
CA ALA A 53 -2.97 5.50 -13.56
C ALA A 53 -3.82 6.58 -12.87
N THR A 54 -3.44 7.85 -13.03
CA THR A 54 -4.13 8.98 -12.40
C THR A 54 -5.54 9.14 -12.96
N ILE A 55 -5.69 9.12 -14.29
CA ILE A 55 -7.00 9.20 -14.95
C ILE A 55 -7.87 8.01 -14.55
N SER A 56 -7.34 6.79 -14.60
CA SER A 56 -8.10 5.61 -14.19
C SER A 56 -8.54 5.68 -12.73
N SER A 57 -7.67 6.17 -11.83
CA SER A 57 -8.00 6.32 -10.41
C SER A 57 -9.10 7.36 -10.19
N PHE A 58 -9.02 8.49 -10.90
CA PHE A 58 -10.07 9.51 -10.86
C PHE A 58 -11.40 8.97 -11.39
N MET A 59 -11.39 8.23 -12.49
CA MET A 59 -12.59 7.59 -13.02
C MET A 59 -13.17 6.55 -12.05
N SER A 60 -12.33 5.78 -11.35
CA SER A 60 -12.78 4.86 -10.29
C SER A 60 -13.43 5.59 -9.12
N LEU A 61 -12.89 6.73 -8.67
CA LEU A 61 -13.50 7.55 -7.63
C LEU A 61 -14.89 8.04 -8.09
N VAL A 62 -14.98 8.63 -9.28
CA VAL A 62 -16.25 9.11 -9.83
C VAL A 62 -17.27 7.96 -9.96
N PHE A 63 -16.84 6.81 -10.50
CA PHE A 63 -17.70 5.64 -10.63
C PHE A 63 -18.18 5.10 -9.28
N CYS A 64 -17.29 5.03 -8.28
CA CYS A 64 -17.62 4.64 -6.91
C CYS A 64 -18.64 5.61 -6.29
N ALA A 65 -18.47 6.93 -6.47
CA ALA A 65 -19.41 7.95 -5.97
C ALA A 65 -20.83 7.78 -6.53
N PHE A 66 -20.96 7.33 -7.79
CA PHE A 66 -22.27 7.09 -8.41
C PHE A 66 -22.97 5.85 -7.85
N LEU A 67 -22.22 4.80 -7.51
CA LEU A 67 -22.76 3.53 -7.02
C LEU A 67 -23.07 3.53 -5.52
N LEU A 68 -22.34 4.32 -4.73
CA LEU A 68 -22.57 4.38 -3.30
C LEU A 68 -23.96 4.98 -2.99
N PRO A 69 -24.72 4.37 -2.07
CA PRO A 69 -26.03 4.87 -1.64
C PRO A 69 -25.86 6.06 -0.68
N LEU A 70 -25.29 7.16 -1.16
CA LEU A 70 -25.01 8.33 -0.33
C LEU A 70 -26.26 9.19 -0.17
N ARG A 71 -26.68 9.39 1.08
CA ARG A 71 -27.78 10.30 1.43
C ARG A 71 -27.51 11.75 1.00
N ARG A 72 -26.24 12.17 0.96
CA ARG A 72 -25.78 13.47 0.46
C ARG A 72 -24.59 13.30 -0.47
N ARG A 73 -24.63 13.94 -1.64
CA ARG A 73 -23.54 13.96 -2.63
C ARG A 73 -22.64 15.19 -2.49
N GLU A 74 -22.41 15.63 -1.27
CA GLU A 74 -21.46 16.70 -0.97
C GLU A 74 -20.03 16.17 -1.07
N ALA A 75 -19.10 16.99 -1.60
CA ALA A 75 -17.70 16.57 -1.80
C ALA A 75 -16.99 16.22 -0.47
N THR A 76 -17.30 16.94 0.60
CA THR A 76 -16.80 16.68 1.95
C THR A 76 -17.20 15.30 2.45
N TYR A 77 -18.42 14.86 2.15
CA TYR A 77 -18.91 13.53 2.52
C TYR A 77 -18.20 12.44 1.72
N LEU A 78 -18.03 12.65 0.41
CA LEU A 78 -17.29 11.73 -0.46
C LEU A 78 -15.84 11.54 0.01
N PHE A 79 -15.15 12.63 0.34
CA PHE A 79 -13.79 12.53 0.88
C PHE A 79 -13.73 11.72 2.18
N ARG A 80 -14.72 11.88 3.07
CA ARG A 80 -14.81 11.06 4.29
C ARG A 80 -15.03 9.59 3.99
N VAL A 81 -15.86 9.24 2.99
CA VAL A 81 -16.06 7.84 2.55
C VAL A 81 -14.76 7.23 2.02
N TYR A 82 -13.99 8.01 1.25
CA TYR A 82 -12.68 7.60 0.73
C TYR A 82 -11.57 7.59 1.78
N GLY A 83 -11.86 7.98 3.03
CA GLY A 83 -10.86 8.11 4.09
C GLY A 83 -9.86 9.24 3.84
N ILE A 84 -10.20 10.20 2.98
CA ILE A 84 -9.41 11.42 2.73
C ILE A 84 -9.83 12.44 3.79
N ARG A 85 -9.07 12.44 4.88
CA ARG A 85 -9.38 13.20 6.11
C ARG A 85 -8.11 13.80 6.68
N LEU A 86 -8.26 14.91 7.40
CA LEU A 86 -7.16 15.62 8.08
C LEU A 86 -7.23 15.50 9.60
N ASP A 87 -8.37 15.08 10.16
CA ASP A 87 -8.48 14.77 11.57
C ASP A 87 -7.63 13.54 11.92
N HIS A 88 -6.99 13.54 13.09
CA HIS A 88 -6.12 12.45 13.57
C HIS A 88 -5.03 11.99 12.57
N LEU A 89 -4.57 12.91 11.71
CA LEU A 89 -3.62 12.60 10.64
C LEU A 89 -2.29 12.07 11.19
N TRP A 90 -1.79 12.64 12.30
CA TRP A 90 -0.50 12.21 12.85
C TRP A 90 -0.59 10.78 13.39
N GLN A 91 -1.70 10.39 14.02
CA GLN A 91 -1.93 9.01 14.46
C GLN A 91 -2.01 8.07 13.25
N ALA A 92 -2.79 8.47 12.23
CA ALA A 92 -2.95 7.71 10.99
C ALA A 92 -1.65 7.53 10.20
N VAL A 93 -0.62 8.36 10.45
CA VAL A 93 0.71 8.20 9.88
C VAL A 93 1.63 7.41 10.80
N VAL A 94 1.79 7.85 12.05
CA VAL A 94 2.83 7.34 12.96
C VAL A 94 2.55 5.91 13.40
N PHE A 95 1.30 5.59 13.75
CA PHE A 95 0.97 4.29 14.30
C PHE A 95 1.05 3.16 13.25
N PRO A 96 0.43 3.28 12.06
CA PRO A 96 0.59 2.27 11.00
C PRO A 96 2.03 2.14 10.52
N LEU A 97 2.76 3.25 10.37
CA LEU A 97 4.17 3.21 9.97
C LEU A 97 5.03 2.47 11.01
N SER A 98 4.86 2.80 12.30
CA SER A 98 5.59 2.13 13.40
C SER A 98 5.29 0.63 13.42
N LEU A 99 4.03 0.25 13.23
CA LEU A 99 3.61 -1.14 13.15
C LEU A 99 4.26 -1.86 11.95
N THR A 100 4.28 -1.23 10.77
CA THR A 100 4.98 -1.79 9.61
C THR A 100 6.49 -1.88 9.84
N CYS A 101 7.12 -0.89 10.49
CA CYS A 101 8.54 -0.95 10.86
C CYS A 101 8.87 -2.18 11.72
N LEU A 102 7.98 -2.62 12.61
CA LEU A 102 8.17 -3.83 13.42
C LEU A 102 8.28 -5.09 12.57
N MET A 103 7.43 -5.26 11.55
CA MET A 103 7.56 -6.38 10.59
C MET A 103 8.91 -6.39 9.87
N TYR A 104 9.49 -5.20 9.68
CA TYR A 104 10.75 -4.99 8.97
C TYR A 104 11.96 -4.82 9.89
N ALA A 105 11.81 -5.05 11.20
CA ALA A 105 12.87 -4.80 12.20
C ALA A 105 14.19 -5.50 11.84
N GLY A 106 14.14 -6.76 11.39
CA GLY A 106 15.33 -7.47 10.91
C GLY A 106 16.02 -6.79 9.72
N SER A 107 15.25 -6.38 8.71
CA SER A 107 15.77 -5.66 7.55
C SER A 107 16.34 -4.28 7.93
N LEU A 108 15.72 -3.59 8.89
CA LEU A 108 16.21 -2.32 9.41
C LEU A 108 17.54 -2.49 10.14
N VAL A 109 17.64 -3.47 11.05
CA VAL A 109 18.89 -3.81 11.76
C VAL A 109 19.98 -4.21 10.76
N PHE A 110 19.65 -4.98 9.73
CA PHE A 110 20.61 -5.33 8.70
C PHE A 110 21.13 -4.10 7.95
N LYS A 111 20.25 -3.17 7.54
CA LYS A 111 20.67 -1.92 6.88
C LYS A 111 21.49 -1.03 7.83
N SER A 112 21.12 -0.93 9.09
CA SER A 112 21.89 -0.14 10.07
C SER A 112 23.27 -0.74 10.33
N LEU A 113 23.39 -2.08 10.39
CA LEU A 113 24.69 -2.73 10.51
C LEU A 113 25.59 -2.44 9.31
N LEU A 114 25.05 -2.50 8.08
CA LEU A 114 25.81 -2.14 6.88
C LEU A 114 26.26 -0.67 6.89
N LEU A 115 25.42 0.24 7.38
CA LEU A 115 25.79 1.65 7.53
C LEU A 115 26.89 1.82 8.59
N VAL A 116 26.81 1.09 9.71
CA VAL A 116 27.85 1.12 10.76
C VAL A 116 29.16 0.51 10.27
N ASP A 117 29.13 -0.54 9.46
CA ASP A 117 30.33 -1.16 8.90
C ASP A 117 31.01 -0.22 7.88
N SER A 118 30.22 0.36 6.96
CA SER A 118 30.70 1.38 6.02
C SER A 118 31.24 2.62 6.75
N TRP A 119 30.62 2.99 7.87
CA TRP A 119 31.07 4.06 8.75
C TRP A 119 32.43 3.77 9.37
N LYS A 120 32.63 2.55 9.90
CA LYS A 120 33.91 2.14 10.48
C LYS A 120 35.04 2.15 9.45
N GLU A 121 34.78 1.66 8.24
CA GLU A 121 35.77 1.69 7.16
C GLU A 121 36.21 3.12 6.81
N HIS A 122 35.28 4.09 6.77
CA HIS A 122 35.61 5.50 6.55
C HIS A 122 36.44 6.10 7.69
N MET A 123 36.12 5.78 8.95
CA MET A 123 36.87 6.27 10.12
C MET A 123 38.28 5.69 10.22
N HIS A 124 38.51 4.46 9.75
CA HIS A 124 39.85 3.86 9.73
C HIS A 124 40.77 4.45 8.64
N LEU A 125 40.20 5.11 7.62
CA LEU A 125 40.93 5.74 6.51
C LEU A 125 41.11 7.25 6.66
N GLY A 126 40.44 7.91 7.61
CA GLY A 126 40.46 9.37 7.75
C GLY A 126 40.59 9.85 9.21
N GLU A 127 41.56 10.73 9.44
CA GLU A 127 41.79 11.50 10.67
C GLU A 127 40.70 12.60 10.84
N GLY A 128 39.42 12.19 10.85
CA GLY A 128 38.26 13.08 10.70
C GLY A 128 37.50 13.35 11.99
N ASN A 129 37.39 14.62 12.37
CA ASN A 129 36.62 15.11 13.53
C ASN A 129 35.12 14.74 13.42
N SER A 130 34.48 14.35 14.53
CA SER A 130 33.07 13.88 14.62
C SER A 130 32.01 14.82 13.99
N LEU A 131 32.35 16.09 13.74
CA LEU A 131 31.44 17.09 13.16
C LEU A 131 31.40 17.02 11.62
N ASN A 132 32.50 16.62 10.98
CA ASN A 132 32.53 16.40 9.52
C ASN A 132 31.74 15.15 9.14
N CYS A 133 31.79 14.12 9.99
CA CYS A 133 30.94 12.93 9.94
C CYS A 133 29.44 13.23 9.77
N ILE A 134 28.90 14.05 10.68
CA ILE A 134 27.46 14.35 10.70
C ILE A 134 27.08 15.13 9.45
N LYS A 135 27.95 16.02 8.98
CA LYS A 135 27.77 16.74 7.72
C LYS A 135 27.76 15.79 6.52
N ASP A 136 28.66 14.81 6.46
CA ASP A 136 28.72 13.82 5.38
C ASP A 136 27.49 12.92 5.36
N ILE A 137 27.01 12.47 6.54
CA ILE A 137 25.76 11.71 6.65
C ILE A 137 24.57 12.55 6.17
N LEU A 138 24.49 13.82 6.61
CA LEU A 138 23.43 14.73 6.20
C LEU A 138 23.50 15.02 4.69
N GLN A 139 24.70 15.21 4.14
CA GLN A 139 24.90 15.42 2.70
C GLN A 139 24.55 14.18 1.90
N ASN A 140 24.94 12.98 2.33
CA ASN A 140 24.58 11.73 1.67
C ASN A 140 23.07 11.48 1.73
N PHE A 141 22.43 11.84 2.85
CA PHE A 141 20.97 11.76 2.99
C PHE A 141 20.27 12.78 2.09
N LEU A 142 20.74 14.04 2.07
CA LEU A 142 20.21 15.11 1.21
C LEU A 142 20.43 14.81 -0.27
N ALA A 143 21.60 14.30 -0.65
CA ALA A 143 21.90 13.85 -2.00
C ALA A 143 21.04 12.66 -2.39
N GLY A 144 20.81 11.71 -1.47
CA GLY A 144 19.86 10.61 -1.65
C GLY A 144 18.43 11.11 -1.86
N LEU A 145 17.97 12.09 -1.07
CA LEU A 145 16.66 12.74 -1.26
C LEU A 145 16.58 13.48 -2.60
N SER A 146 17.60 14.24 -2.97
CA SER A 146 17.65 14.98 -4.23
C SER A 146 17.70 14.06 -5.46
N SER A 147 18.43 12.95 -5.35
CA SER A 147 18.48 11.90 -6.38
C SER A 147 17.13 11.19 -6.50
N THR A 148 16.47 10.93 -5.38
CA THR A 148 15.12 10.36 -5.33
C THR A 148 14.09 11.33 -5.94
N ALA A 149 14.19 12.62 -5.63
CA ALA A 149 13.27 13.65 -6.12
C ALA A 149 13.42 13.90 -7.63
N SER A 150 14.60 13.75 -8.21
CA SER A 150 14.84 13.91 -9.66
C SER A 150 14.59 12.62 -10.46
N ASN A 151 14.50 11.47 -9.80
CA ASN A 151 14.31 10.18 -10.45
C ASN A 151 12.83 9.85 -10.66
N VAL A 152 12.38 9.84 -11.92
CA VAL A 152 11.01 9.46 -12.31
C VAL A 152 10.65 8.05 -11.83
N LEU A 153 11.62 7.13 -11.77
CA LEU A 153 11.38 5.79 -11.25
C LEU A 153 11.12 5.79 -9.73
N ALA A 154 11.74 6.69 -8.99
CA ALA A 154 11.48 6.82 -7.55
C ALA A 154 10.10 7.44 -7.30
N TRP A 155 9.71 8.46 -8.08
CA TRP A 155 8.33 9.00 -8.05
C TRP A 155 7.27 7.94 -8.36
N ARG A 156 7.53 7.05 -9.33
CA ARG A 156 6.66 5.89 -9.58
C ARG A 156 6.46 5.08 -8.30
N THR A 157 7.57 4.66 -7.72
CA THR A 157 7.61 3.61 -6.71
C THR A 157 7.11 4.11 -5.34
N TYR A 158 7.38 5.37 -5.01
CA TYR A 158 7.10 5.91 -3.68
C TYR A 158 5.92 6.88 -3.61
N VAL A 159 5.41 7.36 -4.75
CA VAL A 159 4.31 8.33 -4.75
C VAL A 159 3.17 7.86 -5.62
N VAL A 160 3.38 7.77 -6.93
CA VAL A 160 2.29 7.57 -7.89
C VAL A 160 1.64 6.21 -7.71
N ALA A 161 2.43 5.13 -7.77
CA ALA A 161 1.86 3.77 -7.69
C ALA A 161 1.17 3.49 -6.35
N PRO A 162 1.79 3.77 -5.17
CA PRO A 162 1.09 3.58 -3.89
C PRO A 162 -0.20 4.39 -3.80
N LEU A 163 -0.17 5.66 -4.22
CA LEU A 163 -1.34 6.53 -4.10
C LEU A 163 -2.50 6.05 -4.98
N THR A 164 -2.24 5.76 -6.26
CA THR A 164 -3.29 5.33 -7.19
C THR A 164 -3.83 3.95 -6.83
N GLU A 165 -2.97 3.04 -6.37
CA GLU A 165 -3.37 1.71 -5.93
C GLU A 165 -4.22 1.77 -4.65
N GLU A 166 -3.82 2.51 -3.63
CA GLU A 166 -4.63 2.64 -2.42
C GLU A 166 -5.97 3.36 -2.68
N LEU A 167 -6.00 4.36 -3.56
CA LEU A 167 -7.25 5.01 -3.96
C LEU A 167 -8.23 4.02 -4.61
N VAL A 168 -7.77 3.23 -5.58
CA VAL A 168 -8.64 2.30 -6.31
C VAL A 168 -9.02 1.10 -5.44
N PHE A 169 -8.04 0.42 -4.85
CA PHE A 169 -8.28 -0.86 -4.18
C PHE A 169 -8.77 -0.72 -2.73
N ARG A 170 -8.51 0.40 -2.05
CA ARG A 170 -8.98 0.63 -0.66
C ARG A 170 -10.09 1.67 -0.68
N ALA A 171 -9.80 2.91 -1.07
CA ALA A 171 -10.77 3.99 -0.96
C ALA A 171 -12.04 3.74 -1.80
N CYS A 172 -11.95 3.14 -3.00
CA CYS A 172 -13.14 2.86 -3.81
C CYS A 172 -13.78 1.50 -3.48
N MET A 173 -13.00 0.42 -3.47
CA MET A 173 -13.56 -0.94 -3.38
C MET A 173 -14.08 -1.28 -1.97
N ILE A 174 -13.38 -0.89 -0.91
CA ILE A 174 -13.77 -1.27 0.46
C ILE A 174 -15.14 -0.67 0.83
N PRO A 175 -15.41 0.64 0.65
CA PRO A 175 -16.73 1.20 0.91
C PRO A 175 -17.85 0.52 0.11
N LEU A 176 -17.59 0.18 -1.16
CA LEU A 176 -18.58 -0.54 -1.97
C LEU A 176 -18.88 -1.93 -1.39
N LEU A 177 -17.86 -2.70 -1.05
CA LEU A 177 -18.07 -4.04 -0.49
C LEU A 177 -18.76 -3.97 0.88
N LEU A 178 -18.37 -3.04 1.75
CA LEU A 178 -19.03 -2.85 3.05
C LEU A 178 -20.50 -2.44 2.88
N CYS A 179 -20.80 -1.48 2.01
CA CYS A 179 -22.18 -1.07 1.72
C CYS A 179 -22.98 -2.11 0.94
N GLY A 180 -22.31 -3.07 0.30
CA GLY A 180 -22.92 -4.27 -0.28
C GLY A 180 -23.32 -5.32 0.76
N GLY A 181 -23.05 -5.09 2.05
CA GLY A 181 -23.38 -6.02 3.13
C GLY A 181 -22.41 -7.21 3.24
N PHE A 182 -21.16 -7.05 2.80
CA PHE A 182 -20.12 -8.04 3.05
C PHE A 182 -19.59 -7.95 4.47
N GLU A 183 -19.28 -9.11 5.06
CA GLU A 183 -18.56 -9.16 6.32
C GLU A 183 -17.14 -8.62 6.17
N ILE A 184 -16.65 -7.93 7.19
CA ILE A 184 -15.33 -7.29 7.16
C ILE A 184 -14.20 -8.26 6.80
N TYR A 185 -14.19 -9.46 7.37
CA TYR A 185 -13.16 -10.46 7.07
C TYR A 185 -13.14 -10.84 5.58
N VAL A 186 -14.32 -10.91 4.95
CA VAL A 186 -14.43 -11.16 3.51
C VAL A 186 -13.88 -9.98 2.73
N VAL A 187 -14.18 -8.74 3.14
CA VAL A 187 -13.63 -7.53 2.48
C VAL A 187 -12.11 -7.46 2.60
N ILE A 188 -11.56 -7.78 3.79
CA ILE A 188 -10.11 -7.83 4.04
C ILE A 188 -9.42 -8.82 3.11
N LEU A 189 -10.05 -9.93 2.73
CA LEU A 189 -9.45 -10.94 1.84
C LEU A 189 -9.77 -10.73 0.36
N LEU A 190 -10.96 -10.23 0.02
CA LEU A 190 -11.43 -10.09 -1.36
C LEU A 190 -10.71 -8.96 -2.12
N CYS A 191 -10.58 -7.78 -1.51
CA CYS A 191 -9.87 -6.65 -2.11
C CYS A 191 -8.42 -7.01 -2.49
N PRO A 192 -7.63 -7.63 -1.60
CA PRO A 192 -6.26 -8.05 -1.91
C PRO A 192 -6.15 -9.12 -2.98
N ILE A 193 -7.14 -10.00 -3.13
CA ILE A 193 -7.17 -10.97 -4.23
C ILE A 193 -7.25 -10.21 -5.56
N LEU A 194 -8.18 -9.27 -5.72
CA LEU A 194 -8.29 -8.44 -6.92
C LEU A 194 -7.01 -7.62 -7.17
N PHE A 195 -6.42 -7.07 -6.11
CA PHE A 195 -5.15 -6.33 -6.15
C PHE A 195 -3.97 -7.21 -6.59
N SER A 196 -3.87 -8.43 -6.07
CA SER A 196 -2.82 -9.39 -6.44
C SER A 196 -3.01 -9.88 -7.87
N LEU A 197 -4.25 -10.15 -8.31
CA LEU A 197 -4.54 -10.53 -9.69
C LEU A 197 -4.18 -9.41 -10.68
N ALA A 198 -4.37 -8.14 -10.30
CA ALA A 198 -3.92 -7.01 -11.10
C ALA A 198 -2.40 -7.01 -11.36
N HIS A 199 -1.62 -7.55 -10.42
CA HIS A 199 -0.17 -7.68 -10.53
C HIS A 199 0.30 -8.89 -11.35
N LEU A 200 -0.57 -9.87 -11.64
CA LEU A 200 -0.25 -10.97 -12.55
C LEU A 200 0.14 -10.48 -13.94
N ASN A 201 -0.30 -9.30 -14.38
CA ASN A 201 0.04 -8.82 -15.72
C ASN A 201 1.56 -8.61 -15.92
N HIS A 202 2.31 -8.39 -14.84
CA HIS A 202 3.78 -8.32 -14.90
C HIS A 202 4.43 -9.68 -15.24
N TRP A 203 3.74 -10.79 -14.97
CA TRP A 203 4.18 -12.15 -15.34
C TRP A 203 4.29 -12.32 -16.85
N MET A 204 3.34 -11.81 -17.63
CA MET A 204 3.37 -11.92 -19.10
C MET A 204 4.56 -11.17 -19.71
N GLU A 205 4.96 -10.04 -19.12
CA GLU A 205 6.10 -9.25 -19.59
C GLU A 205 7.45 -9.91 -19.30
N ILE A 206 7.59 -10.56 -18.13
CA ILE A 206 8.82 -11.25 -17.72
C ILE A 206 8.99 -12.58 -18.49
N TYR A 207 7.90 -13.34 -18.66
CA TYR A 207 7.91 -14.61 -19.40
C TYR A 207 8.29 -14.43 -20.87
N GLY A 208 7.84 -13.33 -21.51
CA GLY A 208 8.15 -13.05 -22.92
C GLY A 208 9.59 -12.62 -23.19
N ARG A 209 10.39 -12.28 -22.16
CA ARG A 209 11.73 -11.70 -22.34
C ARG A 209 12.89 -12.58 -21.86
N GLN A 210 12.66 -13.56 -20.99
CA GLN A 210 13.76 -14.36 -20.43
C GLN A 210 13.46 -15.86 -20.48
N ASN A 211 14.38 -16.62 -21.09
CA ASN A 211 14.43 -18.09 -21.14
C ASN A 211 14.69 -18.71 -19.74
N TYR A 212 13.91 -18.35 -18.72
CA TYR A 212 13.99 -18.98 -17.40
C TYR A 212 13.29 -20.33 -17.40
N SER A 213 13.80 -21.26 -16.59
CA SER A 213 13.10 -22.50 -16.27
C SER A 213 11.72 -22.19 -15.66
N LEU A 214 10.65 -22.77 -16.20
CA LEU A 214 9.26 -22.54 -15.78
C LEU A 214 9.07 -22.56 -14.26
N LEU A 215 9.73 -23.50 -13.57
CA LEU A 215 9.65 -23.65 -12.13
C LEU A 215 10.17 -22.43 -11.36
N LYS A 216 11.33 -21.88 -11.73
CA LYS A 216 11.90 -20.69 -11.06
C LYS A 216 11.02 -19.45 -11.27
N THR A 217 10.52 -19.25 -12.48
CA THR A 217 9.60 -18.15 -12.79
C THR A 217 8.32 -18.26 -11.97
N PHE A 218 7.73 -19.46 -11.92
CA PHE A 218 6.55 -19.73 -11.11
C PHE A 218 6.78 -19.46 -9.62
N MET A 219 7.91 -19.90 -9.06
CA MET A 219 8.23 -19.67 -7.64
C MET A 219 8.41 -18.18 -7.32
N VAL A 220 9.12 -17.42 -8.16
CA VAL A 220 9.35 -15.98 -7.93
C VAL A 220 8.03 -15.21 -8.01
N VAL A 221 7.22 -15.51 -9.02
CA VAL A 221 5.92 -14.85 -9.21
C VAL A 221 4.94 -15.25 -8.10
N GLY A 222 4.89 -16.53 -7.72
CA GLY A 222 4.07 -17.01 -6.62
C GLY A 222 4.45 -16.33 -5.30
N LEU A 223 5.74 -16.18 -5.00
CA LEU A 223 6.22 -15.45 -3.82
C LEU A 223 5.81 -13.97 -3.88
N GLN A 224 5.97 -13.32 -5.03
CA GLN A 224 5.60 -11.92 -5.21
C GLN A 224 4.10 -11.72 -5.00
N LEU A 225 3.25 -12.55 -5.61
CA LEU A 225 1.79 -12.48 -5.45
C LEU A 225 1.36 -12.79 -4.02
N GLY A 226 1.95 -13.81 -3.39
CA GLY A 226 1.67 -14.14 -1.99
C GLY A 226 2.03 -12.98 -1.06
N TYR A 227 3.17 -12.34 -1.28
CA TYR A 227 3.56 -11.14 -0.54
C TYR A 227 2.58 -9.98 -0.78
N THR A 228 2.22 -9.72 -2.03
CA THR A 228 1.23 -8.69 -2.41
C THR A 228 -0.14 -8.94 -1.78
N LEU A 229 -0.56 -10.20 -1.67
CA LEU A 229 -1.82 -10.60 -1.03
C LEU A 229 -1.79 -10.36 0.48
N ILE A 230 -0.70 -10.74 1.16
CA ILE A 230 -0.52 -10.54 2.61
C ILE A 230 -0.48 -9.04 2.93
N PHE A 231 0.40 -8.29 2.26
CA PHE A 231 0.47 -6.84 2.40
C PHE A 231 -0.88 -6.21 2.08
N GLY A 232 -1.54 -6.69 1.04
CA GLY A 232 -2.80 -6.13 0.62
C GLY A 232 -3.88 -6.29 1.69
N SER A 233 -3.91 -7.45 2.36
CA SER A 233 -4.84 -7.74 3.47
C SER A 233 -4.54 -6.86 4.67
N TYR A 234 -3.27 -6.65 5.00
CA TYR A 234 -2.85 -5.71 6.03
C TYR A 234 -3.27 -4.26 5.72
N ALA A 235 -3.10 -3.79 4.47
CA ALA A 235 -3.56 -2.46 4.06
C ALA A 235 -5.09 -2.31 4.15
N SER A 236 -5.86 -3.33 3.72
CA SER A 236 -7.31 -3.34 3.90
C SER A 236 -7.72 -3.30 5.37
N PHE A 237 -7.03 -4.06 6.23
CA PHE A 237 -7.24 -4.03 7.66
C PHE A 237 -6.97 -2.62 8.24
N LEU A 238 -5.83 -2.00 7.92
CA LEU A 238 -5.51 -0.64 8.35
C LEU A 238 -6.60 0.36 7.93
N PHE A 239 -7.02 0.34 6.67
CA PHE A 239 -8.07 1.23 6.17
C PHE A 239 -9.38 1.05 6.93
N ILE A 240 -9.81 -0.21 7.12
CA ILE A 240 -11.06 -0.54 7.80
C ILE A 240 -11.03 -0.13 9.28
N ARG A 241 -9.91 -0.35 9.98
CA ARG A 241 -9.74 -0.05 11.40
C ARG A 241 -9.63 1.45 11.69
N THR A 242 -8.91 2.17 10.83
CA THR A 242 -8.61 3.60 11.05
C THR A 242 -9.64 4.52 10.40
N GLY A 243 -10.22 4.11 9.27
CA GLY A 243 -11.04 4.98 8.43
C GLY A 243 -10.23 6.03 7.64
N HIS A 244 -8.90 5.89 7.58
CA HIS A 244 -7.99 6.83 6.93
C HIS A 244 -7.26 6.17 5.76
N LEU A 245 -7.22 6.85 4.61
CA LEU A 245 -6.45 6.41 3.45
C LEU A 245 -4.94 6.54 3.67
N VAL A 246 -4.51 7.50 4.49
CA VAL A 246 -3.09 7.71 4.75
C VAL A 246 -2.45 6.51 5.48
N ALA A 247 -3.22 5.78 6.31
CA ALA A 247 -2.75 4.65 7.09
C ALA A 247 -2.19 3.50 6.22
N PRO A 248 -2.95 2.93 5.26
CA PRO A 248 -2.39 1.96 4.32
C PRO A 248 -1.37 2.60 3.37
N LEU A 249 -1.51 3.88 3.01
CA LEU A 249 -0.59 4.55 2.08
C LEU A 249 0.83 4.63 2.64
N VAL A 250 1.02 5.05 3.90
CA VAL A 250 2.37 5.13 4.49
C VAL A 250 2.98 3.75 4.67
N ALA A 251 2.17 2.75 5.03
CA ALA A 251 2.61 1.37 5.09
C ALA A 251 3.07 0.87 3.70
N HIS A 252 2.32 1.20 2.64
CA HIS A 252 2.66 0.85 1.27
C HIS A 252 3.98 1.50 0.83
N ILE A 253 4.13 2.81 1.01
CA ILE A 253 5.36 3.53 0.64
C ILE A 253 6.57 2.92 1.36
N PHE A 254 6.41 2.61 2.66
CA PHE A 254 7.47 1.98 3.44
C PHE A 254 7.80 0.56 2.97
N CYS A 255 6.79 -0.26 2.67
CA CYS A 255 6.99 -1.58 2.08
C CYS A 255 7.73 -1.50 0.74
N ASN A 256 7.40 -0.55 -0.12
CA ASN A 256 8.11 -0.34 -1.39
C ASN A 256 9.56 0.10 -1.18
N PHE A 257 9.82 0.91 -0.15
CA PHE A 257 11.19 1.32 0.22
C PHE A 257 12.03 0.17 0.79
N MET A 258 11.41 -0.69 1.61
CA MET A 258 12.11 -1.82 2.23
C MET A 258 12.24 -3.02 1.29
N GLY A 259 11.29 -3.20 0.35
CA GLY A 259 11.20 -4.36 -0.51
C GLY A 259 10.75 -5.62 0.23
N LEU A 260 11.12 -6.79 -0.29
CA LEU A 260 10.86 -8.05 0.40
C LEU A 260 11.67 -8.13 1.70
N PRO A 261 11.05 -8.53 2.84
CA PRO A 261 11.77 -8.67 4.09
C PRO A 261 12.86 -9.74 3.95
N LYS A 262 14.08 -9.44 4.44
CA LYS A 262 15.18 -10.41 4.45
C LYS A 262 14.99 -11.36 5.63
N LEU A 263 14.31 -12.47 5.39
CA LEU A 263 13.89 -13.42 6.43
C LEU A 263 15.06 -14.17 7.09
N PHE A 264 16.15 -14.42 6.36
CA PHE A 264 17.30 -15.17 6.87
C PHE A 264 18.61 -14.62 6.32
N VAL A 265 19.37 -13.93 7.16
CA VAL A 265 20.78 -13.63 6.90
C VAL A 265 21.61 -14.57 7.77
N ARG A 266 22.15 -15.63 7.17
CA ARG A 266 22.88 -16.74 7.82
C ARG A 266 24.11 -16.32 8.67
N ARG A 267 24.50 -15.05 8.67
CA ARG A 267 25.71 -14.55 9.35
C ARG A 267 25.48 -13.64 10.56
N THR A 268 24.25 -13.24 10.89
CA THR A 268 24.03 -12.29 12.00
C THR A 268 22.82 -12.70 12.85
N GLY A 269 23.08 -13.41 13.97
CA GLY A 269 22.04 -13.79 14.94
C GLY A 269 21.20 -12.61 15.44
N MET A 270 21.78 -11.40 15.48
CA MET A 270 21.07 -10.16 15.81
C MET A 270 19.95 -9.82 14.81
N VAL A 271 20.14 -10.06 13.51
CA VAL A 271 19.14 -9.75 12.47
C VAL A 271 17.95 -10.70 12.60
N SER A 272 18.22 -12.00 12.79
CA SER A 272 17.18 -13.00 13.02
C SER A 272 16.43 -12.75 14.33
N LEU A 273 17.13 -12.39 15.42
CA LEU A 273 16.50 -12.03 16.68
C LEU A 273 15.60 -10.80 16.53
N ALA A 274 16.08 -9.74 15.86
CA ALA A 274 15.29 -8.54 15.59
C ALA A 274 14.06 -8.83 14.71
N PHE A 275 14.19 -9.72 13.72
CA PHE A 275 13.06 -10.14 12.90
C PHE A 275 11.99 -10.87 13.75
N ILE A 276 12.40 -11.84 14.59
CA ILE A 276 11.48 -12.59 15.45
C ILE A 276 10.82 -11.65 16.45
N ALA A 277 11.61 -10.84 17.17
CA ALA A 277 11.11 -9.89 18.15
C ALA A 277 10.16 -8.86 17.52
N GLY A 278 10.51 -8.32 16.35
CA GLY A 278 9.66 -7.41 15.59
C GLY A 278 8.36 -8.04 15.12
N THR A 279 8.39 -9.30 14.69
CA THR A 279 7.18 -10.04 14.29
C THR A 279 6.26 -10.31 15.48
N VAL A 280 6.82 -10.73 16.63
CA VAL A 280 6.05 -10.94 17.87
C VAL A 280 5.43 -9.62 18.32
N ALA A 281 6.22 -8.53 18.35
CA ALA A 281 5.73 -7.21 18.69
C ALA A 281 4.63 -6.72 17.74
N PHE A 282 4.78 -6.95 16.42
CA PHE A 282 3.74 -6.65 15.44
C PHE A 282 2.44 -7.38 15.76
N ILE A 283 2.47 -8.69 16.01
CA ILE A 283 1.28 -9.48 16.33
C ILE A 283 0.60 -8.97 17.61
N CYS A 284 1.39 -8.71 18.67
CA CYS A 284 0.85 -8.22 19.94
C CYS A 284 0.26 -6.79 19.84
N LEU A 285 0.86 -5.93 19.03
CA LEU A 285 0.47 -4.51 18.91
C LEU A 285 -0.53 -4.23 17.79
N LEU A 286 -0.74 -5.18 16.85
CA LEU A 286 -1.63 -5.02 15.70
C LEU A 286 -3.01 -4.54 16.13
N CYS A 287 -3.61 -5.17 17.13
CA CYS A 287 -4.94 -4.83 17.62
C CYS A 287 -4.98 -3.57 18.49
N PRO A 288 -4.14 -3.41 19.54
CA PRO A 288 -4.11 -2.21 20.38
C PRO A 288 -3.83 -0.92 19.60
N VAL A 289 -2.86 -0.95 18.69
CA VAL A 289 -2.42 0.25 17.96
C VAL A 289 -3.41 0.65 16.84
N THR A 290 -4.26 -0.27 16.40
CA THR A 290 -5.30 -0.01 15.39
C THR A 290 -6.70 0.13 15.99
N GLN A 291 -6.81 0.46 17.28
CA GLN A 291 -8.12 0.70 17.89
C GLN A 291 -8.80 1.95 17.29
N PRO A 292 -10.07 1.86 16.84
CA PRO A 292 -10.77 2.93 16.14
C PRO A 292 -10.80 4.29 16.84
N HIS A 293 -10.85 4.30 18.18
CA HIS A 293 -10.92 5.52 18.99
C HIS A 293 -9.64 6.36 18.92
N LEU A 294 -8.51 5.79 18.50
CA LEU A 294 -7.27 6.53 18.31
C LEU A 294 -7.31 7.41 17.05
N TYR A 295 -8.26 7.14 16.14
CA TYR A 295 -8.33 7.73 14.81
C TYR A 295 -9.66 8.46 14.52
N ASN A 296 -10.65 8.35 15.42
CA ASN A 296 -12.00 8.85 15.21
C ASN A 296 -12.59 9.39 16.52
N ASP A 297 -13.29 10.54 16.43
CA ASP A 297 -13.92 11.20 17.59
C ASP A 297 -15.15 10.45 18.13
N GLY A 298 -15.75 9.56 17.33
CA GLY A 298 -16.90 8.76 17.71
C GLY A 298 -17.07 7.51 16.85
N THR A 299 -17.59 6.44 17.47
CA THR A 299 -17.80 5.12 16.84
C THR A 299 -19.26 4.65 16.91
N ASN A 300 -20.19 5.56 17.22
CA ASN A 300 -21.58 5.22 17.53
C ASN A 300 -22.56 5.52 16.38
N ASP A 301 -22.32 6.60 15.60
CA ASP A 301 -23.17 7.01 14.48
C ASP A 301 -22.56 6.56 13.14
N CYS A 302 -22.78 5.29 12.81
CA CYS A 302 -22.05 4.63 11.74
C CYS A 302 -22.90 4.38 10.50
N GLU A 303 -22.32 4.74 9.36
CA GLU A 303 -22.89 4.50 8.04
C GLU A 303 -22.24 3.23 7.45
N CYS A 304 -22.80 2.71 6.35
CA CYS A 304 -22.43 1.39 5.82
C CYS A 304 -20.94 1.22 5.44
N TRP A 305 -20.23 2.32 5.14
CA TRP A 305 -18.80 2.30 4.80
C TRP A 305 -17.86 2.44 6.02
N HIS A 306 -18.38 2.69 7.23
CA HIS A 306 -17.56 2.80 8.45
C HIS A 306 -17.23 1.41 9.01
N GLY A 307 -16.26 0.74 8.40
CA GLY A 307 -15.82 -0.59 8.83
C GLY A 307 -15.31 -0.66 10.28
N TYR A 308 -14.78 0.45 10.82
CA TYR A 308 -14.27 0.54 12.19
C TYR A 308 -15.35 0.49 13.27
N CYS A 309 -16.61 0.71 12.90
CA CYS A 309 -17.74 0.68 13.82
C CYS A 309 -18.29 -0.72 14.09
N SER A 310 -17.93 -1.70 13.27
CA SER A 310 -18.45 -3.06 13.46
C SER A 310 -17.87 -3.68 14.72
N SER A 311 -18.77 -4.04 15.65
CA SER A 311 -18.44 -4.70 16.91
C SER A 311 -17.71 -6.03 16.72
N ASN A 312 -17.97 -6.75 15.61
CA ASN A 312 -17.34 -8.03 15.31
C ASN A 312 -15.81 -7.96 15.17
N LEU A 313 -15.27 -6.84 14.67
CA LEU A 313 -13.83 -6.66 14.50
C LEU A 313 -13.16 -6.15 15.78
N ASN A 314 -13.90 -5.44 16.63
CA ASN A 314 -13.41 -4.96 17.93
C ASN A 314 -13.38 -6.06 18.99
N SER A 315 -14.27 -7.06 18.90
CA SER A 315 -14.35 -8.16 19.87
C SER A 315 -13.49 -9.38 19.52
N LYS A 316 -13.03 -9.49 18.27
CA LYS A 316 -12.25 -10.63 17.74
C LYS A 316 -10.86 -10.23 17.25
N CYS A 317 -10.45 -9.02 17.57
CA CYS A 317 -9.04 -8.64 17.65
C CYS A 317 -8.52 -9.19 18.99
#